data_AF-A0A2V8XCI3-F1
#
_entry.id   AF-A0A2V8XCI3-F1
#
_cell.length_a   1.000
_cell.length_b   1.000
_cell.length_c   1.000
_cell.angle_alpha   90.00
_cell.angle_beta   90.00
_cell.angle_gamma   90.00
#
_symmetry.space_group_name_H-M   'P 1'
#
loop_
_entity.id
_entity.type
_entity.pdbx_description
1 polymer ?
#
loop_
_entity_poly.entity_id
_entity_poly.type
_entity_poly.pdbx_seq_one_letter_code
_entity_poly.pdbx_strand_id
1 'polypeptide(L)'
;MSYQRLHMTLFGILATLVGSVVVAEFIGYWLHRLLHSDRFPALSRGHLIHHFLIYGPRQPMRAAEYQDATNNRFSVGNVGLEWVVPSAIILLFFWGVMLLFGVPRVYQAIALCTLLGWPLLMFNYLHDRMHLENFWMTRAPFLKSWFLKARRLHDIHHRRVNGEGLMDTNFGIGFYFFDRFFRTLARRHRPFNWTGYRAAIERYGLDETELLSLRRCSEALFSKPDKRRDRAQESDPRQCAKH
;
A
#
# COMPACT_ATOMS: atom_id res chain seq x y z
N MET A 1 5.35 -3.07 44.73
CA MET A 1 5.36 -2.41 43.41
C MET A 1 6.54 -1.47 43.36
N SER A 2 7.61 -1.87 42.67
CA SER A 2 8.81 -1.02 42.52
C SER A 2 8.48 0.09 41.53
N TYR A 3 8.51 1.34 41.98
CA TYR A 3 8.56 2.51 41.11
C TYR A 3 9.87 2.44 40.33
N GLN A 4 9.84 1.80 39.14
CA GLN A 4 10.88 1.99 38.15
C GLN A 4 10.91 3.49 37.85
N ARG A 5 11.91 4.20 38.39
CA ARG A 5 12.18 5.58 37.98
C ARG A 5 12.34 5.56 36.47
N LEU A 6 11.45 6.27 35.78
CA LEU A 6 11.45 6.48 34.34
C LEU A 6 12.70 7.28 33.96
N HIS A 7 13.86 6.62 33.90
CA HIS A 7 15.08 7.20 33.33
C HIS A 7 14.96 7.15 31.80
N MET A 8 14.10 8.02 31.28
CA MET A 8 14.07 8.35 29.86
C MET A 8 15.28 9.21 29.57
N THR A 9 16.16 8.73 28.69
CA THR A 9 17.24 9.55 28.15
C THR A 9 16.86 10.00 26.75
N LEU A 10 17.21 11.23 26.38
CA LEU A 10 17.01 11.72 25.01
C LEU A 10 17.65 10.77 23.99
N PHE A 11 18.85 10.29 24.29
CA PHE A 11 19.55 9.30 23.46
C PHE A 11 18.75 8.00 23.30
N GLY A 12 18.21 7.45 24.40
CA GLY A 12 17.38 6.24 24.35
C GLY A 12 16.11 6.43 23.51
N ILE A 13 15.45 7.59 23.63
CA ILE A 13 14.28 7.93 22.81
C ILE A 13 14.66 7.97 21.33
N LEU A 14 15.71 8.70 20.97
CA LEU A 14 16.16 8.84 19.59
C LEU A 14 16.62 7.49 19.00
N ALA A 15 17.37 6.71 19.76
CA ALA A 15 17.81 5.37 19.34
C ALA A 15 16.61 4.44 19.13
N THR A 16 15.61 4.47 20.02
CA THR A 16 14.38 3.68 19.87
C THR A 16 13.61 4.09 18.62
N LEU A 17 13.43 5.38 18.38
CA LEU A 17 12.71 5.91 17.23
C LEU A 17 13.40 5.53 15.91
N VAL A 18 14.68 5.86 15.78
CA VAL A 18 15.46 5.59 14.56
C VAL A 18 15.59 4.08 14.33
N GLY A 19 15.88 3.31 15.38
CA GLY A 19 15.96 1.86 15.29
C GLY A 19 14.63 1.24 14.82
N SER A 20 13.51 1.71 15.34
CA SER A 20 12.18 1.24 14.93
C SER A 20 11.86 1.58 13.48
N VAL A 21 12.23 2.78 13.00
CA VAL A 21 12.09 3.15 11.58
C VAL A 21 12.93 2.24 10.68
N VAL A 22 14.19 1.99 11.05
CA VAL A 22 15.08 1.10 10.27
C VAL A 22 14.53 -0.32 10.24
N VAL A 23 14.04 -0.84 11.38
CA VAL A 23 13.39 -2.16 11.45
C VAL A 23 12.14 -2.19 10.58
N ALA A 24 11.28 -1.17 10.64
CA ALA A 24 10.07 -1.11 9.83
C ALA A 24 10.37 -1.10 8.32
N GLU A 25 11.35 -0.29 7.87
CA GLU A 25 11.79 -0.28 6.46
C GLU A 25 12.40 -1.62 6.03
N PHE A 26 13.24 -2.22 6.88
CA PHE A 26 13.89 -3.50 6.59
C PHE A 26 12.87 -4.62 6.45
N ILE A 27 11.97 -4.74 7.42
CA ILE A 27 10.96 -5.79 7.43
C ILE A 27 9.92 -5.56 6.35
N GLY A 28 9.48 -4.31 6.15
CA GLY A 28 8.57 -3.94 5.07
C GLY A 28 9.15 -4.25 3.68
N TYR A 29 10.45 -4.02 3.48
CA TYR A 29 11.15 -4.44 2.26
C TYR A 29 11.07 -5.96 2.02
N TRP A 30 11.34 -6.77 3.03
CA TRP A 30 11.28 -8.23 2.92
C TRP A 30 9.86 -8.75 2.76
N LEU A 31 8.89 -8.16 3.46
CA LEU A 31 7.49 -8.51 3.30
C LEU A 31 7.01 -8.16 1.89
N HIS A 32 7.36 -6.98 1.37
CA HIS A 32 7.03 -6.62 0.00
C HIS A 32 7.64 -7.60 -1.01
N ARG A 33 8.90 -7.99 -0.81
CA ARG A 33 9.55 -9.02 -1.64
C ARG A 33 8.88 -10.39 -1.51
N LEU A 34 8.41 -10.77 -0.32
CA LEU A 34 7.67 -12.02 -0.10
C LEU A 34 6.38 -12.04 -0.92
N LEU A 35 5.65 -10.92 -0.95
CA LEU A 35 4.40 -10.76 -1.71
C LEU A 35 4.62 -10.80 -3.23
N HIS A 36 5.84 -10.58 -3.71
CA HIS A 36 6.24 -10.75 -5.10
C HIS A 36 6.90 -12.10 -5.41
N SER A 37 7.13 -12.94 -4.40
CA SER A 37 7.94 -14.16 -4.56
C SER A 37 7.16 -15.39 -5.01
N ASP A 38 5.82 -15.33 -5.01
CA ASP A 38 4.92 -16.46 -5.26
C ASP A 38 5.09 -17.67 -4.30
N ARG A 39 5.91 -17.54 -3.26
CA ARG A 39 6.10 -18.63 -2.28
C ARG A 39 4.83 -18.96 -1.52
N PHE A 40 3.98 -17.97 -1.32
CA PHE A 40 2.66 -18.10 -0.72
C PHE A 40 1.65 -17.41 -1.65
N PRO A 41 0.99 -18.16 -2.56
CA PRO A 41 0.10 -17.59 -3.56
C PRO A 41 -1.02 -16.75 -2.94
N ALA A 42 -1.57 -17.19 -1.79
CA ALA A 42 -2.59 -16.46 -1.05
C ALA A 42 -2.14 -15.07 -0.57
N LEU A 43 -0.86 -14.92 -0.21
CA LEU A 43 -0.30 -13.62 0.17
C LEU A 43 0.00 -12.77 -1.08
N SER A 44 0.46 -13.40 -2.16
CA SER A 44 0.92 -12.70 -3.35
C SER A 44 -0.24 -12.14 -4.17
N ARG A 45 -1.31 -12.91 -4.36
CA ARG A 45 -2.40 -12.57 -5.30
C ARG A 45 -2.98 -11.18 -5.07
N GLY A 46 -3.31 -10.86 -3.82
CA GLY A 46 -3.96 -9.59 -3.49
C GLY A 46 -3.09 -8.37 -3.77
N HIS A 47 -1.78 -8.49 -3.50
CA HIS A 47 -0.79 -7.49 -3.86
C HIS A 47 -0.58 -7.40 -5.38
N LEU A 48 -0.72 -8.51 -6.10
CA LEU A 48 -0.49 -8.56 -7.54
C LEU A 48 -1.69 -8.07 -8.36
N ILE A 49 -2.90 -8.07 -7.82
CA ILE A 49 -4.04 -7.32 -8.40
C ILE A 49 -3.69 -5.83 -8.52
N HIS A 50 -3.09 -5.25 -7.47
CA HIS A 50 -2.61 -3.86 -7.48
C HIS A 50 -1.57 -3.64 -8.60
N HIS A 51 -0.64 -4.58 -8.76
CA HIS A 51 0.48 -4.49 -9.71
C HIS A 51 0.17 -4.86 -11.17
N PHE A 52 -0.88 -5.62 -11.45
CA PHE A 52 -1.15 -6.09 -12.82
C PHE A 52 -2.49 -5.60 -13.35
N LEU A 53 -3.51 -5.51 -12.49
CA LEU A 53 -4.85 -5.14 -12.91
C LEU A 53 -5.11 -3.65 -12.71
N ILE A 54 -4.77 -3.08 -11.56
CA ILE A 54 -5.13 -1.70 -11.22
C ILE A 54 -4.09 -0.70 -11.71
N TYR A 55 -2.85 -0.84 -11.24
CA TYR A 55 -1.72 0.01 -11.65
C TYR A 55 -0.68 -0.80 -12.40
N GLY A 56 -1.15 -1.70 -13.27
CA GLY A 56 -0.27 -2.56 -14.04
C GLY A 56 0.32 -1.95 -15.29
N PRO A 57 1.22 -2.67 -15.98
CA PRO A 57 1.94 -2.15 -17.14
C PRO A 57 1.07 -1.59 -18.27
N ARG A 58 -0.19 -2.05 -18.37
CA ARG A 58 -1.16 -1.63 -19.38
C ARG A 58 -2.11 -0.52 -18.91
N GLN A 59 -2.03 -0.11 -17.65
CA GLN A 59 -2.92 0.87 -17.03
C GLN A 59 -2.21 2.22 -16.84
N PRO A 60 -2.97 3.32 -16.73
CA PRO A 60 -2.40 4.56 -16.23
C PRO A 60 -1.88 4.35 -14.80
N MET A 61 -0.68 4.86 -14.51
CA MET A 61 -0.10 4.79 -13.16
C MET A 61 -0.74 5.78 -12.20
N ARG A 62 -1.55 6.71 -12.72
CA ARG A 62 -2.13 7.83 -11.99
C ARG A 62 -3.62 7.94 -12.28
N ALA A 63 -4.37 8.32 -11.26
CA ALA A 63 -5.79 8.65 -11.35
C ALA A 63 -6.12 9.82 -10.41
N ALA A 64 -7.26 10.46 -10.64
CA ALA A 64 -7.78 11.50 -9.74
C ALA A 64 -8.08 10.94 -8.33
N GLU A 65 -8.55 9.70 -8.27
CA GLU A 65 -8.88 8.98 -7.04
C GLU A 65 -8.11 7.66 -6.97
N TYR A 66 -7.85 7.20 -5.74
CA TYR A 66 -7.07 5.98 -5.51
C TYR A 66 -7.98 4.78 -5.72
N GLN A 67 -7.57 3.90 -6.63
CA GLN A 67 -8.22 2.63 -6.88
C GLN A 67 -7.68 1.58 -5.91
N ASP A 68 -8.57 1.05 -5.07
CA ASP A 68 -8.23 0.10 -4.02
C ASP A 68 -8.30 -1.36 -4.52
N ALA A 69 -7.22 -2.11 -4.30
CA ALA A 69 -7.16 -3.53 -4.61
C ALA A 69 -7.99 -4.39 -3.65
N THR A 70 -8.37 -3.88 -2.47
CA THR A 70 -9.09 -4.66 -1.46
C THR A 70 -10.61 -4.64 -1.62
N ASN A 71 -11.14 -3.91 -2.62
CA ASN A 71 -12.58 -3.87 -2.86
C ASN A 71 -13.18 -5.28 -2.95
N ASN A 72 -14.25 -5.53 -2.19
CA ASN A 72 -14.92 -6.83 -2.02
C ASN A 72 -14.07 -7.94 -1.36
N ARG A 73 -12.98 -7.58 -0.67
CA ARG A 73 -12.14 -8.50 0.10
C ARG A 73 -12.02 -8.00 1.55
N PHE A 74 -11.81 -8.93 2.48
CA PHE A 74 -11.58 -8.54 3.87
C PHE A 74 -10.26 -7.76 3.99
N SER A 75 -10.33 -6.56 4.57
CA SER A 75 -9.21 -5.63 4.68
C SER A 75 -9.39 -4.70 5.87
N VAL A 76 -8.30 -4.05 6.29
CA VAL A 76 -8.30 -2.99 7.29
C VAL A 76 -7.99 -1.68 6.57
N GLY A 77 -9.02 -0.88 6.31
CA GLY A 77 -8.92 0.22 5.35
C GLY A 77 -8.67 -0.32 3.95
N ASN A 78 -7.60 0.13 3.31
CA ASN A 78 -7.14 -0.31 1.99
C ASN A 78 -5.97 -1.32 2.06
N VAL A 79 -5.76 -1.93 3.23
CA VAL A 79 -4.69 -2.90 3.46
C VAL A 79 -5.27 -4.29 3.57
N GLY A 80 -4.93 -5.16 2.61
CA GLY A 80 -5.40 -6.55 2.58
C GLY A 80 -4.81 -7.42 3.70
N LEU A 81 -5.47 -8.52 4.00
CA LEU A 81 -5.01 -9.48 5.03
C LEU A 81 -3.61 -10.04 4.76
N GLU A 82 -3.22 -10.12 3.48
CA GLU A 82 -1.89 -10.52 3.05
C GLU A 82 -0.78 -9.65 3.64
N TRP A 83 -1.08 -8.41 4.00
CA TRP A 83 -0.18 -7.50 4.71
C TRP A 83 -0.42 -7.52 6.21
N VAL A 84 -1.69 -7.48 6.64
CA VAL A 84 -2.07 -7.36 8.06
C VAL A 84 -1.60 -8.56 8.87
N VAL A 85 -1.86 -9.78 8.41
CA VAL A 85 -1.57 -11.00 9.18
C VAL A 85 -0.06 -11.19 9.38
N PRO A 86 0.80 -11.14 8.34
CA PRO A 86 2.24 -11.23 8.55
C PRO A 86 2.78 -10.09 9.42
N SER A 87 2.29 -8.87 9.23
CA SER A 87 2.72 -7.71 10.03
C SER A 87 2.37 -7.87 11.51
N ALA A 88 1.18 -8.39 11.83
CA ALA A 88 0.77 -8.65 13.22
C ALA A 88 1.67 -9.71 13.89
N ILE A 89 1.98 -10.80 13.18
CA ILE A 89 2.88 -11.85 13.68
C ILE A 89 4.29 -11.28 13.97
N ILE A 90 4.82 -10.51 13.03
CA ILE A 90 6.12 -9.83 13.15
C ILE A 90 6.12 -8.86 14.34
N LEU A 91 5.06 -8.06 14.49
CA LEU A 91 4.95 -7.09 15.57
C LEU A 91 4.90 -7.78 16.94
N LEU A 92 4.11 -8.85 17.07
CA LEU A 92 4.04 -9.67 18.28
C LEU A 92 5.41 -10.29 18.61
N PHE A 93 6.15 -10.76 17.61
CA PHE A 93 7.50 -11.28 17.80
C PHE A 93 8.44 -10.20 18.37
N PHE A 94 8.52 -9.03 17.74
CA PHE A 94 9.39 -7.94 18.25
C PHE A 94 8.97 -7.45 19.62
N TRP A 95 7.67 -7.40 19.90
CA TRP A 95 7.18 -7.05 21.22
C TRP A 95 7.58 -8.11 22.27
N GLY A 96 7.45 -9.40 21.95
CA GLY A 96 7.92 -10.50 22.79
C GLY A 96 9.42 -10.44 23.07
N VAL A 97 10.24 -10.11 22.07
CA VAL A 97 11.68 -9.89 22.23
C VAL A 97 11.95 -8.74 23.21
N MET A 98 11.27 -7.60 23.06
CA MET A 98 11.43 -6.47 23.99
C MET A 98 11.03 -6.84 25.43
N LEU A 99 9.97 -7.65 25.61
CA LEU A 99 9.57 -8.17 26.92
C LEU A 99 10.66 -9.08 27.51
N LEU A 100 11.18 -10.01 26.71
CA LEU A 100 12.21 -10.97 27.12
C LEU A 100 13.50 -10.28 27.58
N PHE A 101 13.92 -9.22 26.88
CA PHE A 101 15.11 -8.44 27.24
C PHE A 101 14.85 -7.37 28.32
N GLY A 102 13.65 -7.33 28.90
CA GLY A 102 13.32 -6.40 29.98
C GLY A 102 13.39 -4.92 29.55
N VAL A 103 13.15 -4.62 28.27
CA VAL A 103 13.18 -3.25 27.75
C VAL A 103 12.18 -2.39 28.52
N PRO A 104 12.54 -1.20 29.03
CA PRO A 104 11.63 -0.34 29.77
C PRO A 104 10.33 -0.03 29.00
N ARG A 105 9.19 -0.02 29.70
CA ARG A 105 7.84 0.09 29.10
C ARG A 105 7.66 1.30 28.19
N VAL A 106 8.31 2.43 28.50
CA VAL A 106 8.21 3.61 27.64
C VAL A 106 8.92 3.42 26.30
N TYR A 107 10.09 2.78 26.26
CA TYR A 107 10.74 2.48 24.98
C TYR A 107 9.93 1.43 24.19
N GLN A 108 9.29 0.47 24.86
CA GLN A 108 8.35 -0.45 24.18
C GLN A 108 7.18 0.32 23.54
N ALA A 109 6.59 1.28 24.25
CA ALA A 109 5.49 2.09 23.74
C ALA A 109 5.93 2.96 22.54
N ILE A 110 7.09 3.62 22.63
CA ILE A 110 7.66 4.40 21.51
C ILE A 110 7.91 3.49 20.30
N ALA A 111 8.51 2.32 20.52
CA ALA A 111 8.79 1.35 19.46
C ALA A 111 7.49 0.86 18.82
N LEU A 112 6.48 0.47 19.62
CA LEU A 112 5.18 0.03 19.13
C LEU A 112 4.47 1.11 18.30
N CYS A 113 4.40 2.34 18.82
CA CYS A 113 3.82 3.46 18.08
C CYS A 113 4.56 3.71 16.76
N THR A 114 5.89 3.58 16.75
CA THR A 114 6.70 3.80 15.54
C THR A 114 6.54 2.65 14.54
N LEU A 115 6.56 1.39 15.01
CA LEU A 115 6.40 0.19 14.19
C LEU A 115 4.98 0.05 13.62
N LEU A 116 3.99 0.75 14.18
CA LEU A 116 2.64 0.87 13.60
C LEU A 116 2.53 2.10 12.70
N GLY A 117 2.93 3.27 13.20
CA GLY A 117 2.76 4.54 12.50
C GLY A 117 3.60 4.67 11.24
N TRP A 118 4.85 4.17 11.26
CA TRP A 118 5.75 4.28 10.11
C TRP A 118 5.29 3.44 8.91
N PRO A 119 4.91 2.16 9.07
CA PRO A 119 4.31 1.42 7.96
C PRO A 119 3.02 2.03 7.41
N LEU A 120 2.14 2.54 8.29
CA LEU A 120 0.93 3.26 7.85
C LEU A 120 1.27 4.50 7.03
N LEU A 121 2.31 5.25 7.42
CA LEU A 121 2.77 6.40 6.65
C LEU A 121 3.37 5.99 5.31
N MET A 122 4.27 5.00 5.29
CA MET A 122 5.12 4.71 4.13
C MET A 122 4.52 3.70 3.16
N PHE A 123 4.00 2.58 3.67
CA PHE A 123 3.48 1.47 2.86
C PHE A 123 1.99 1.60 2.54
N ASN A 124 1.25 2.36 3.34
CA ASN A 124 -0.15 2.69 3.05
C ASN A 124 -0.26 4.11 2.46
N TYR A 125 -0.20 5.16 3.29
CA TYR A 125 -0.49 6.52 2.84
C TYR A 125 0.42 6.97 1.67
N LEU A 126 1.74 6.94 1.84
CA LEU A 126 2.65 7.44 0.81
C LEU A 126 2.56 6.60 -0.47
N HIS A 127 2.45 5.27 -0.33
CA HIS A 127 2.28 4.34 -1.44
C HIS A 127 1.07 4.70 -2.31
N ASP A 128 -0.10 4.90 -1.71
CA ASP A 128 -1.31 5.28 -2.44
C ASP A 128 -1.16 6.63 -3.13
N ARG A 129 -0.55 7.60 -2.42
CA ARG A 129 -0.35 8.95 -2.95
C ARG A 129 0.65 8.98 -4.10
N MET A 130 1.49 7.96 -4.26
CA MET A 130 2.28 7.81 -5.48
C MET A 130 1.38 7.61 -6.70
N HIS A 131 0.23 6.95 -6.56
CA HIS A 131 -0.74 6.69 -7.62
C HIS A 131 -1.76 7.81 -7.87
N LEU A 132 -1.72 8.90 -7.11
CA LEU A 132 -2.63 10.02 -7.33
C LEU A 132 -2.05 11.11 -8.21
N GLU A 133 -2.94 11.74 -8.97
CA GLU A 133 -2.68 13.03 -9.60
C GLU A 133 -2.63 14.15 -8.55
N ASN A 134 -1.84 15.20 -8.82
CA ASN A 134 -1.85 16.46 -8.06
C ASN A 134 -1.57 16.40 -6.54
N PHE A 135 -0.98 15.31 -6.04
CA PHE A 135 -0.59 15.19 -4.63
C PHE A 135 0.31 16.35 -4.15
N TRP A 136 0.07 16.86 -2.94
CA TRP A 136 0.71 18.08 -2.44
C TRP A 136 2.25 18.01 -2.39
N MET A 137 2.84 16.84 -2.12
CA MET A 137 4.31 16.68 -2.12
C MET A 137 4.94 16.90 -3.49
N THR A 138 4.18 16.84 -4.58
CA THR A 138 4.67 17.22 -5.92
C THR A 138 4.92 18.73 -6.07
N ARG A 139 4.36 19.53 -5.15
CA ARG A 139 4.44 21.00 -5.12
C ARG A 139 5.28 21.52 -3.95
N ALA A 140 5.44 20.76 -2.87
CA ALA A 140 6.22 21.17 -1.70
C ALA A 140 7.73 21.20 -2.00
N PRO A 141 8.42 22.36 -1.89
CA PRO A 141 9.79 22.53 -2.39
C PRO A 141 10.81 21.59 -1.74
N PHE A 142 10.69 21.34 -0.44
CA PHE A 142 11.63 20.49 0.30
C PHE A 142 11.42 18.98 0.06
N LEU A 143 10.21 18.56 -0.32
CA LEU A 143 9.86 17.15 -0.47
C LEU A 143 9.75 16.71 -1.93
N LYS A 144 9.53 17.64 -2.86
CA LYS A 144 9.26 17.37 -4.27
C LYS A 144 10.30 16.47 -4.91
N SER A 145 11.58 16.81 -4.78
CA SER A 145 12.66 16.06 -5.42
C SER A 145 12.75 14.63 -4.90
N TRP A 146 12.61 14.44 -3.58
CA TRP A 146 12.59 13.12 -2.97
C TRP A 146 11.35 12.33 -3.41
N PHE A 147 10.16 12.92 -3.30
CA PHE A 147 8.90 12.26 -3.63
C PHE A 147 8.84 11.86 -5.10
N LEU A 148 9.19 12.75 -6.03
CA LEU A 148 9.20 12.44 -7.46
C LEU A 148 10.19 11.34 -7.81
N LYS A 149 11.33 11.27 -7.13
CA LYS A 149 12.31 10.20 -7.31
C LYS A 149 11.79 8.87 -6.77
N ALA A 150 11.24 8.84 -5.56
CA ALA A 150 10.65 7.65 -4.97
C ALA A 150 9.49 7.13 -5.84
N ARG A 151 8.59 8.03 -6.23
CA ARG A 151 7.47 7.77 -7.13
C ARG A 151 7.91 7.20 -8.49
N ARG A 152 8.99 7.72 -9.08
CA ARG A 152 9.54 7.17 -10.33
C ARG A 152 10.08 5.75 -10.15
N LEU A 153 10.76 5.46 -9.05
CA LEU A 153 11.29 4.13 -8.78
C LEU A 153 10.16 3.12 -8.55
N HIS A 154 9.09 3.55 -7.90
CA HIS A 154 7.87 2.78 -7.73
C HIS A 154 7.14 2.53 -9.06
N ASP A 155 7.10 3.52 -9.97
CA ASP A 155 6.57 3.29 -11.34
C ASP A 155 7.40 2.25 -12.12
N ILE A 156 8.72 2.25 -11.91
CA ILE A 156 9.60 1.23 -12.50
C ILE A 156 9.27 -0.15 -11.93
N HIS A 157 9.03 -0.25 -10.62
CA HIS A 157 8.62 -1.48 -9.95
C HIS A 157 7.35 -2.07 -10.58
N HIS A 158 6.29 -1.26 -10.69
CA HIS A 158 5.00 -1.64 -11.31
C HIS A 158 5.10 -2.08 -12.78
N ARG A 159 6.09 -1.59 -13.52
CA ARG A 159 6.22 -1.84 -14.96
C ARG A 159 7.24 -2.91 -15.32
N ARG A 160 8.10 -3.31 -14.37
CA ARG A 160 9.23 -4.19 -14.65
C ARG A 160 8.90 -5.63 -14.28
N VAL A 161 8.53 -6.39 -15.31
CA VAL A 161 8.25 -7.82 -15.23
C VAL A 161 9.33 -8.59 -15.98
N ASN A 162 9.97 -9.56 -15.34
CA ASN A 162 11.00 -10.41 -15.96
C ASN A 162 10.36 -11.48 -16.86
N GLY A 163 11.19 -12.28 -17.56
CA GLY A 163 10.70 -13.30 -18.50
C GLY A 163 9.80 -14.38 -17.86
N GLU A 164 9.95 -14.58 -16.55
CA GLU A 164 9.19 -15.55 -15.76
C GLU A 164 7.92 -14.95 -15.14
N GLY A 165 7.58 -13.70 -15.42
CA GLY A 165 6.40 -13.05 -14.85
C GLY A 165 6.56 -12.54 -13.42
N LEU A 166 7.79 -12.37 -12.93
CA LEU A 166 8.07 -11.82 -11.60
C LEU A 166 8.48 -10.33 -11.66
N MET A 167 8.12 -9.59 -10.62
CA MET A 167 8.61 -8.23 -10.37
C MET A 167 9.72 -8.27 -9.33
N ASP A 168 10.98 -8.23 -9.79
CA ASP A 168 12.17 -8.55 -8.99
C ASP A 168 13.01 -7.33 -8.58
N THR A 169 12.45 -6.12 -8.69
CA THR A 169 13.20 -4.87 -8.44
C THR A 169 12.39 -3.83 -7.70
N ASN A 170 13.06 -2.92 -6.99
CA ASN A 170 12.47 -1.72 -6.37
C ASN A 170 11.37 -2.01 -5.35
N PHE A 171 11.66 -2.82 -4.33
CA PHE A 171 10.71 -3.18 -3.27
C PHE A 171 10.58 -2.11 -2.17
N GLY A 172 11.53 -1.20 -2.04
CA GLY A 172 11.36 -0.01 -1.21
C GLY A 172 10.24 0.88 -1.75
N ILE A 173 9.48 1.54 -0.86
CA ILE A 173 8.43 2.47 -1.27
C ILE A 173 8.96 3.90 -1.28
N GLY A 174 9.20 4.50 -0.11
CA GLY A 174 9.75 5.85 0.01
C GLY A 174 11.27 5.90 0.11
N PHE A 175 11.92 4.82 0.57
CA PHE A 175 13.37 4.68 0.65
C PHE A 175 13.85 3.40 -0.04
N TYR A 176 14.91 3.51 -0.82
CA TYR A 176 15.46 2.43 -1.66
C TYR A 176 16.87 2.03 -1.20
N PHE A 177 17.15 2.21 0.09
CA PHE A 177 18.43 1.82 0.68
C PHE A 177 18.62 0.31 0.60
N PHE A 178 17.61 -0.46 1.01
CA PHE A 178 17.65 -1.93 0.96
C PHE A 178 17.69 -2.46 -0.48
N ASP A 179 17.03 -1.81 -1.43
CA ASP A 179 17.19 -2.19 -2.85
C ASP A 179 18.61 -2.02 -3.36
N ARG A 180 19.32 -0.99 -2.89
CA ARG A 180 20.74 -0.81 -3.23
C ARG A 180 21.58 -1.88 -2.57
N PHE A 181 21.35 -2.13 -1.29
CA PHE A 181 22.10 -3.11 -0.51
C PHE A 181 21.94 -4.54 -1.05
N PHE A 182 20.71 -4.94 -1.36
CA PHE A 182 20.38 -6.27 -1.89
C PHE A 182 20.40 -6.36 -3.43
N ARG A 183 20.85 -5.31 -4.11
CA ARG A 183 21.02 -5.25 -5.58
C ARG A 183 19.73 -5.48 -6.38
N THR A 184 18.58 -5.06 -5.84
CA THR A 184 17.28 -5.06 -6.52
C THR A 184 16.91 -3.68 -7.09
N LEU A 185 17.81 -2.70 -7.04
CA LEU A 185 17.54 -1.34 -7.54
C LEU A 185 17.57 -1.25 -9.08
N ALA A 186 16.43 -0.90 -9.67
CA ALA A 186 16.25 -0.55 -11.07
C ALA A 186 16.02 0.96 -11.25
N ARG A 187 16.87 1.63 -12.04
CA ARG A 187 16.76 3.09 -12.28
C ARG A 187 16.12 3.48 -13.61
N ARG A 188 15.92 2.52 -14.52
CA ARG A 188 15.41 2.75 -15.86
C ARG A 188 14.24 1.83 -16.15
N HIS A 189 13.26 2.34 -16.87
CA HIS A 189 12.23 1.51 -17.48
C HIS A 189 12.87 0.61 -18.54
N ARG A 190 12.27 -0.55 -18.75
CA ARG A 190 12.56 -1.44 -19.87
C ARG A 190 11.38 -1.42 -20.85
N PRO A 191 11.58 -1.82 -22.11
CA PRO A 191 10.48 -2.12 -23.01
C PRO A 191 9.50 -3.11 -22.35
N PHE A 192 8.24 -3.01 -22.73
CA PHE A 192 7.21 -3.88 -22.19
C PHE A 192 7.47 -5.34 -22.57
N ASN A 193 7.45 -6.23 -21.58
CA ASN A 193 7.74 -7.65 -21.74
C ASN A 193 6.43 -8.45 -21.80
N TRP A 194 5.92 -8.68 -23.01
CA TRP A 194 4.68 -9.44 -23.22
C TRP A 194 4.73 -10.87 -22.71
N THR A 195 5.87 -11.55 -22.87
CA THR A 195 6.06 -12.93 -22.41
C THR A 195 5.95 -13.00 -20.90
N GLY A 196 6.69 -12.11 -20.20
CA GLY A 196 6.62 -12.00 -18.74
C GLY A 196 5.23 -11.63 -18.25
N TYR A 197 4.58 -10.65 -18.89
CA TYR A 197 3.22 -10.25 -18.50
C TYR A 197 2.23 -11.41 -18.60
N ARG A 198 2.22 -12.17 -19.71
CA ARG A 198 1.34 -13.35 -19.84
C ARG A 198 1.62 -14.42 -18.80
N ALA A 199 2.91 -14.71 -18.56
CA ALA A 199 3.31 -15.67 -17.53
C ALA A 199 2.82 -15.25 -16.14
N ALA A 200 2.83 -13.95 -15.82
CA ALA A 200 2.30 -13.44 -14.56
C ALA A 200 0.77 -13.59 -14.46
N ILE A 201 0.05 -13.18 -15.52
CA ILE A 201 -1.42 -13.29 -15.57
C ILE A 201 -1.88 -14.74 -15.35
N GLU A 202 -1.22 -15.69 -16.03
CA GLU A 202 -1.49 -17.12 -15.87
C GLU A 202 -1.15 -17.63 -14.47
N ARG A 203 0.06 -17.34 -13.97
CA ARG A 203 0.54 -17.78 -12.66
C ARG A 203 -0.39 -17.36 -11.52
N TYR A 204 -0.84 -16.12 -11.54
CA TYR A 204 -1.62 -15.54 -10.45
C TYR A 204 -3.14 -15.64 -10.66
N GLY A 205 -3.58 -16.28 -11.76
CA GLY A 205 -5.00 -16.40 -12.10
C GLY A 205 -5.70 -15.05 -12.11
N LEU A 206 -5.07 -14.07 -12.77
CA LEU A 206 -5.58 -12.70 -12.88
C LEU A 206 -6.43 -12.61 -14.14
N ASP A 207 -7.69 -12.17 -14.02
CA ASP A 207 -8.55 -11.96 -15.18
C ASP A 207 -8.78 -10.45 -15.40
N GLU A 208 -8.69 -9.98 -16.64
CA GLU A 208 -9.05 -8.60 -16.98
C GLU A 208 -10.55 -8.34 -16.72
N THR A 209 -11.40 -9.37 -16.66
CA THR A 209 -12.79 -9.20 -16.19
C THR A 209 -12.88 -8.86 -14.69
N GLU A 210 -11.90 -9.29 -13.87
CA GLU A 210 -11.80 -8.90 -12.46
C GLU A 210 -11.50 -7.40 -12.32
N LEU A 211 -10.78 -6.81 -13.27
CA LEU A 211 -10.62 -5.35 -13.32
C LEU A 211 -11.96 -4.63 -13.51
N LEU A 212 -12.85 -5.17 -14.34
CA LEU A 212 -14.18 -4.59 -14.57
C LEU A 212 -15.07 -4.69 -13.32
N SER A 213 -14.99 -5.80 -12.57
CA SER A 213 -15.74 -5.94 -11.32
C SER A 213 -15.21 -4.99 -10.23
N LEU A 214 -13.89 -4.83 -10.13
CA LEU A 214 -13.26 -3.87 -9.21
C LEU A 214 -13.68 -2.42 -9.52
N ARG A 215 -13.75 -2.04 -10.80
CA ARG A 215 -14.20 -0.71 -11.23
C ARG A 215 -15.68 -0.46 -10.95
N ARG A 216 -16.56 -1.41 -11.29
CA ARG A 216 -18.02 -1.25 -11.06
C ARG A 216 -18.37 -1.11 -9.57
N CYS A 217 -17.68 -1.83 -8.68
CA CYS A 217 -17.88 -1.66 -7.23
C CYS A 217 -17.37 -0.31 -6.73
N SER A 218 -16.25 0.19 -7.27
CA SER A 218 -15.78 1.55 -6.99
C SER A 218 -16.74 2.64 -7.48
N GLU A 219 -17.53 2.38 -8.53
CA GLU A 219 -18.58 3.33 -8.95
C GLU A 219 -19.82 3.22 -8.05
N ALA A 220 -20.16 2.01 -7.58
CA ALA A 220 -21.33 1.75 -6.74
C ALA A 220 -21.17 2.22 -5.28
N LEU A 221 -19.96 2.17 -4.71
CA LEU A 221 -19.68 2.65 -3.34
C LEU A 221 -19.64 4.17 -3.22
N PHE A 222 -19.47 4.89 -4.35
CA PHE A 222 -19.26 6.33 -4.37
C PHE A 222 -20.32 7.09 -5.19
N SER A 223 -21.26 6.38 -5.83
CA SER A 223 -22.48 6.99 -6.30
C SER A 223 -23.34 7.34 -5.09
N LYS A 224 -23.29 8.62 -4.67
CA LYS A 224 -24.29 9.18 -3.76
C LYS A 224 -25.67 8.81 -4.32
N PRO A 225 -26.61 8.28 -3.52
CA PRO A 225 -27.99 8.20 -3.96
C PRO A 225 -28.40 9.63 -4.30
N ASP A 226 -28.70 9.86 -5.57
CA ASP A 226 -29.12 11.15 -6.06
C ASP A 226 -30.47 11.47 -5.40
N LYS A 227 -30.42 12.23 -4.30
CA LYS A 227 -31.60 12.73 -3.56
C LYS A 227 -32.48 13.68 -4.40
N ARG A 228 -32.32 13.70 -5.72
CA ARG A 228 -33.16 14.45 -6.66
C ARG A 228 -34.29 13.66 -7.29
N ARG A 229 -34.43 12.35 -7.03
CA ARG A 229 -35.55 11.56 -7.59
C ARG A 229 -36.76 11.33 -6.67
N ASP A 230 -36.71 11.73 -5.41
CA ASP A 230 -37.87 11.59 -4.49
C ASP A 230 -38.68 12.89 -4.30
N ARG A 231 -38.55 13.87 -5.19
CA ARG A 231 -39.39 15.10 -5.21
C ARG A 231 -40.24 15.24 -6.48
N ALA A 232 -40.60 14.13 -7.11
CA ALA A 232 -41.53 14.14 -8.23
C ALA A 232 -42.69 13.17 -7.99
N GLN A 233 -43.28 13.22 -6.79
CA GLN A 233 -44.56 12.57 -6.54
C GLN A 233 -45.24 13.20 -5.31
N GLU A 234 -45.47 14.51 -5.35
CA GLU A 234 -46.46 15.11 -4.45
C GLU A 234 -47.23 16.22 -5.16
N SER A 235 -48.50 15.91 -5.41
CA SER A 235 -49.66 16.78 -5.67
C SER A 235 -49.67 17.72 -6.89
N ASP A 236 -50.47 17.35 -7.89
CA ASP A 236 -51.39 18.31 -8.50
C ASP A 236 -52.81 17.70 -8.59
N PRO A 237 -53.72 18.03 -7.66
CA PRO A 237 -55.10 17.58 -7.69
C PRO A 237 -55.96 18.59 -8.45
N ARG A 238 -55.70 18.84 -9.74
CA ARG A 238 -56.52 19.77 -10.54
C ARG A 238 -56.30 19.64 -12.04
N GLN A 239 -56.79 18.55 -12.64
CA GLN A 239 -57.20 18.59 -14.05
C GLN A 239 -58.42 17.72 -14.31
N CYS A 240 -59.55 18.23 -13.81
CA CYS A 240 -60.86 17.99 -14.40
C CYS A 240 -61.03 18.88 -15.64
N ALA A 241 -61.73 18.32 -16.64
CA ALA A 241 -62.38 18.97 -17.78
C ALA A 241 -61.49 19.44 -18.95
N LYS A 242 -61.60 18.76 -20.09
CA LYS A 242 -62.42 19.23 -21.23
C LYS A 242 -62.37 18.26 -22.43
N HIS A 243 -63.56 17.97 -22.93
CA HIS A 243 -64.00 17.40 -24.22
C HIS A 243 -63.57 15.98 -24.59
#